data_AF-Q9RXW0-F1
#
_entry.id   AF-Q9RXW0-F1
#
_cell.length_a   1.000
_cell.length_b   1.000
_cell.length_c   1.000
_cell.angle_alpha   90.00
_cell.angle_beta   90.00
_cell.angle_gamma   90.00
#
_symmetry.space_group_name_H-M   'P 1'
#
loop_
_entity.id
_entity.type
_entity.pdbx_description
1 polymer ?
#
loop_
_entity_poly.entity_id
_entity_poly.type
_entity_poly.pdbx_seq_one_letter_code
_entity_poly.pdbx_strand_id
1 'polypeptide(L)'
;MMEKDLRPSLNQHPATIHGFSAFTTVRLQEGAALLWPEHWARLAGTCAVLGLPAPDEHLPALPAGTHLLRVTVTDEGTFHQFRPLNTGPRPLGGVAVVLTDWQTHPQLAAHKTGNYLPYRLAGAQATAAEAFEGWLTDAAGHVVDGSRTSPVLDFGGRLVVPTGGLPGTTRALWLAGHPHEERPVHVSELPQVTRAWICGAGVGVVPVARLGKRELPVRWPAVTHPALAWPK
;
A
#
# COMPACT_ATOMS: atom_id res chain seq x y z
N MET A 1 35.69 -34.43 15.61
CA MET A 1 34.88 -33.42 16.33
C MET A 1 34.77 -32.23 15.38
N MET A 2 33.71 -32.17 14.58
CA MET A 2 33.55 -31.10 13.58
C MET A 2 33.08 -29.84 14.29
N GLU A 3 33.90 -28.79 14.28
CA GLU A 3 33.47 -27.42 14.51
C GLU A 3 32.27 -27.15 13.58
N LYS A 4 31.09 -27.02 14.18
CA LYS A 4 29.94 -26.44 13.48
C LYS A 4 30.28 -24.98 13.25
N ASP A 5 30.72 -24.69 12.03
CA ASP A 5 30.80 -23.36 11.43
C ASP A 5 29.70 -22.45 12.00
N LEU A 6 30.09 -21.53 12.89
CA LEU A 6 29.26 -20.43 13.35
C LEU A 6 29.06 -19.51 12.15
N ARG A 7 28.08 -19.86 11.30
CA ARG A 7 27.71 -19.06 10.14
C ARG A 7 27.55 -17.60 10.59
N PRO A 8 28.16 -16.61 9.92
CA PRO A 8 28.02 -15.20 10.26
C PRO A 8 26.53 -14.88 10.48
N SER A 9 26.24 -14.29 11.64
CA SER A 9 24.90 -14.26 12.22
C SER A 9 23.86 -13.66 11.27
N LEU A 10 22.84 -14.44 10.91
CA LEU A 10 21.66 -13.96 10.18
C LEU A 10 20.93 -12.80 10.91
N ASN A 11 21.26 -12.54 12.17
CA ASN A 11 20.40 -11.93 13.17
C ASN A 11 21.20 -11.14 14.21
N GLN A 12 21.50 -9.88 13.94
CA GLN A 12 21.79 -8.90 15.02
C GLN A 12 21.07 -7.56 14.83
N HIS A 13 20.77 -7.16 13.60
CA HIS A 13 20.09 -5.87 13.35
C HIS A 13 18.61 -5.91 13.72
N PRO A 14 18.11 -4.96 14.56
CA PRO A 14 16.70 -4.89 14.95
C PRO A 14 15.72 -4.82 13.77
N ALA A 15 16.12 -4.20 12.66
CA ALA A 15 15.34 -4.16 11.43
C ALA A 15 15.05 -5.56 10.86
N THR A 16 16.04 -6.47 10.91
CA THR A 16 15.92 -7.83 10.37
C THR A 16 15.18 -8.76 11.32
N ILE A 17 15.43 -8.63 12.64
CA ILE A 17 14.87 -9.55 13.65
C ILE A 17 13.46 -9.14 14.08
N HIS A 18 13.24 -7.83 14.29
CA HIS A 18 12.03 -7.29 14.90
C HIS A 18 11.22 -6.40 13.95
N GLY A 19 11.67 -6.24 12.70
CA GLY A 19 11.02 -5.32 11.77
C GLY A 19 11.13 -3.86 12.22
N PHE A 20 12.10 -3.50 13.08
CA PHE A 20 12.34 -2.14 13.55
C PHE A 20 12.87 -1.25 12.42
N SER A 21 11.94 -0.85 11.56
CA SER A 21 12.20 -0.06 10.36
C SER A 21 10.92 0.64 9.90
N ALA A 22 11.09 1.71 9.15
CA ALA A 22 10.04 2.37 8.40
C ALA A 22 10.33 2.24 6.91
N PHE A 23 9.32 2.26 6.05
CA PHE A 23 9.56 2.29 4.62
C PHE A 23 8.47 3.01 3.83
N THR A 24 8.82 3.45 2.63
CA THR A 24 7.86 3.90 1.62
C THR A 24 8.17 3.21 0.29
N THR A 25 7.16 3.14 -0.58
CA THR A 25 7.33 2.59 -1.93
C THR A 25 6.77 3.58 -2.92
N VAL A 26 7.63 4.00 -3.84
CA VAL A 26 7.40 5.08 -4.80
C VAL A 26 7.50 4.49 -6.20
N ARG A 27 6.61 4.87 -7.10
CA ARG A 27 6.77 4.54 -8.52
C ARG A 27 7.71 5.56 -9.14
N LEU A 28 8.73 5.04 -9.82
CA LEU A 28 9.58 5.83 -10.69
C LEU A 28 9.07 5.73 -12.12
N GLN A 29 9.15 6.83 -12.85
CA GLN A 29 8.82 6.87 -14.27
C GLN A 29 9.73 7.89 -14.95
N GLU A 30 10.48 7.42 -15.95
CA GLU A 30 11.42 8.24 -16.73
C GLU A 30 12.36 9.10 -15.88
N GLY A 31 13.01 8.48 -14.89
CA GLY A 31 13.96 9.16 -14.01
C GLY A 31 13.33 10.05 -12.95
N ALA A 32 12.01 10.08 -12.81
CA ALA A 32 11.31 10.86 -11.79
C ALA A 32 10.64 9.97 -10.74
N ALA A 33 10.77 10.32 -9.46
CA ALA A 33 10.03 9.71 -8.35
C ALA A 33 8.68 10.41 -8.16
N LEU A 34 7.60 9.72 -8.53
CA LEU A 34 6.25 10.31 -8.50
C LEU A 34 5.78 10.53 -7.06
N LEU A 35 5.31 11.73 -6.74
CA LEU A 35 4.85 12.13 -5.39
C LEU A 35 5.92 11.99 -4.30
N TRP A 36 7.19 12.23 -4.65
CA TRP A 36 8.29 12.11 -3.69
C TRP A 36 8.07 12.94 -2.41
N PRO A 37 7.70 14.23 -2.46
CA PRO A 37 7.48 15.03 -1.25
C PRO A 37 6.44 14.40 -0.30
N GLU A 38 5.34 13.88 -0.83
CA GLU A 38 4.28 13.23 -0.04
C GLU A 38 4.73 11.88 0.53
N HIS A 39 5.49 11.11 -0.25
CA HIS A 39 6.06 9.84 0.18
C HIS A 39 7.11 10.03 1.27
N TRP A 40 7.96 11.05 1.15
CA TRP A 40 8.98 11.42 2.13
C TRP A 40 8.33 11.94 3.42
N ALA A 41 7.37 12.86 3.33
CA ALA A 41 6.69 13.42 4.51
C ALA A 41 6.01 12.33 5.36
N ARG A 42 5.32 11.38 4.72
CA ARG A 42 4.72 10.24 5.42
C ARG A 42 5.77 9.31 6.05
N LEU A 43 6.89 9.09 5.35
CA LEU A 43 7.99 8.29 5.88
C LEU A 43 8.62 8.96 7.10
N ALA A 44 8.89 10.27 7.02
CA ALA A 44 9.43 11.06 8.12
C ALA A 44 8.50 11.02 9.35
N GLY A 45 7.17 11.19 9.15
CA GLY A 45 6.20 11.04 10.23
C GLY A 45 6.19 9.65 10.87
N THR A 46 6.36 8.59 10.06
CA THR A 46 6.51 7.22 10.59
C THR A 46 7.82 7.06 11.39
N CYS A 47 8.93 7.61 10.89
CA CYS A 47 10.21 7.55 11.59
C CYS A 47 10.15 8.26 12.95
N ALA A 48 9.53 9.44 13.00
CA ALA A 48 9.34 10.19 14.24
C ALA A 48 8.56 9.39 15.30
N VAL A 49 7.48 8.69 14.91
CA VAL A 49 6.70 7.84 15.82
C VAL A 49 7.52 6.65 16.33
N LEU A 50 8.40 6.09 15.51
CA LEU A 50 9.22 4.93 15.87
C LEU A 50 10.53 5.30 16.58
N GLY A 51 10.89 6.58 16.68
CA GLY A 51 12.20 7.01 17.17
C GLY A 51 13.37 6.66 16.23
N LEU A 52 13.08 6.51 14.93
CA LEU A 52 14.09 6.29 13.89
C LEU A 52 14.65 7.65 13.39
N PRO A 53 15.87 7.68 12.83
CA PRO A 53 16.41 8.89 12.21
C PRO A 53 15.48 9.40 11.10
N ALA A 54 15.56 10.71 10.81
CA ALA A 54 14.82 11.28 9.69
C ALA A 54 15.32 10.66 8.36
N PRO A 55 14.42 10.34 7.42
CA PRO A 55 14.81 9.84 6.10
C PRO A 55 15.56 10.91 5.31
N ASP A 56 16.54 10.48 4.50
CA ASP A 56 17.21 11.36 3.56
C ASP A 56 16.19 11.95 2.57
N GLU A 57 16.22 13.28 2.39
CA GLU A 57 15.31 13.98 1.48
C GLU A 57 15.75 13.85 0.01
N HIS A 58 17.06 13.76 -0.21
CA HIS A 58 17.64 13.67 -1.55
C HIS A 58 17.70 12.22 -2.02
N LEU A 59 17.03 11.93 -3.13
CA LEU A 59 17.14 10.64 -3.78
C LEU A 59 18.46 10.52 -4.56
N PRO A 60 19.04 9.31 -4.65
CA PRO A 60 20.16 9.05 -5.55
C PRO A 60 19.72 9.16 -7.01
N ALA A 61 20.66 9.07 -7.94
CA ALA A 61 20.36 9.04 -9.37
C ALA A 61 19.35 7.92 -9.71
N LEU A 62 18.27 8.29 -10.41
CA LEU A 62 17.15 7.40 -10.69
C LEU A 62 17.24 6.81 -12.10
N PRO A 63 16.93 5.51 -12.28
CA PRO A 63 16.95 4.89 -13.60
C PRO A 63 15.82 5.41 -14.50
N ALA A 64 16.05 5.39 -15.82
CA ALA A 64 15.01 5.63 -16.82
C ALA A 64 13.97 4.48 -16.84
N GLY A 65 12.81 4.69 -17.46
CA GLY A 65 11.71 3.71 -17.50
C GLY A 65 10.92 3.56 -16.19
N THR A 66 10.09 2.52 -16.09
CA THR A 66 9.14 2.33 -14.98
C THR A 66 9.67 1.36 -13.91
N HIS A 67 9.84 1.87 -12.69
CA HIS A 67 10.40 1.10 -11.56
C HIS A 67 9.57 1.30 -10.27
N LEU A 68 9.81 0.45 -9.28
CA LEU A 68 9.48 0.72 -7.89
C LEU A 68 10.76 1.01 -7.12
N LEU A 69 10.81 2.19 -6.50
CA LEU A 69 11.77 2.54 -5.47
C LEU A 69 11.17 2.21 -4.11
N ARG A 70 11.88 1.39 -3.32
CA ARG A 70 11.65 1.25 -1.89
C ARG A 70 12.72 2.05 -1.16
N VAL A 71 12.28 2.97 -0.31
CA VAL A 71 13.15 3.66 0.67
C VAL A 71 12.84 3.07 2.03
N THR A 72 13.86 2.55 2.72
CA THR A 72 13.73 1.94 4.05
C THR A 72 14.63 2.68 5.02
N VAL A 73 14.12 3.02 6.20
CA VAL A 73 14.87 3.67 7.27
C VAL A 73 15.00 2.68 8.42
N THR A 74 16.21 2.54 8.93
CA THR A 74 16.54 1.82 10.16
C THR A 74 17.31 2.74 11.11
N ASP A 75 17.73 2.22 12.25
CA ASP A 75 18.68 2.85 13.16
C ASP A 75 20.05 3.17 12.53
N GLU A 76 20.38 2.52 11.41
CA GLU A 76 21.64 2.72 10.67
C GLU A 76 21.52 3.73 9.53
N GLY A 77 20.32 4.25 9.27
CA GLY A 77 20.06 5.28 8.26
C GLY A 77 19.12 4.83 7.14
N THR A 78 19.27 5.45 5.97
CA THR A 78 18.34 5.34 4.83
C THR A 78 18.91 4.43 3.74
N PHE A 79 18.12 3.46 3.29
CA PHE A 79 18.48 2.49 2.26
C PHE A 79 17.52 2.55 1.07
N HIS A 80 18.07 2.44 -0.13
CA HIS A 80 17.33 2.55 -1.38
C HIS A 80 17.41 1.23 -2.17
N GLN A 81 16.26 0.71 -2.60
CA GLN A 81 16.18 -0.46 -3.45
C GLN A 81 15.30 -0.19 -4.67
N PHE A 82 15.83 -0.46 -5.85
CA PHE A 82 15.11 -0.35 -7.12
C PHE A 82 14.75 -1.73 -7.63
N ARG A 83 13.57 -1.85 -8.22
CA ARG A 83 13.20 -3.00 -9.04
C ARG A 83 12.33 -2.58 -10.22
N PRO A 84 12.45 -3.22 -11.39
CA PRO A 84 11.52 -3.00 -12.48
C PRO A 84 10.07 -3.19 -12.03
N LEU A 85 9.17 -2.32 -12.50
CA LEU A 85 7.75 -2.48 -12.27
C LEU A 85 7.12 -3.14 -13.49
N ASN A 86 6.79 -4.43 -13.37
CA ASN A 86 6.02 -5.14 -14.38
C ASN A 86 4.61 -5.41 -13.84
N THR A 87 3.63 -4.63 -14.31
CA THR A 87 2.23 -4.81 -13.93
C THR A 87 1.44 -5.67 -14.91
N GLY A 88 2.03 -6.04 -16.05
CA GLY A 88 1.29 -6.61 -17.16
C GLY A 88 0.29 -5.61 -17.78
N PRO A 89 -0.61 -6.10 -18.65
CA PRO A 89 -1.58 -5.26 -19.35
C PRO A 89 -2.54 -4.60 -18.38
N ARG A 90 -3.02 -3.41 -18.75
CA ARG A 90 -4.05 -2.70 -17.98
C ARG A 90 -5.31 -3.58 -17.86
N PRO A 91 -5.82 -3.85 -16.64
CA PRO A 91 -6.99 -4.69 -16.44
C PRO A 91 -8.27 -3.91 -16.77
N LEU A 92 -8.60 -3.77 -18.05
CA LEU A 92 -9.71 -2.91 -18.51
C LEU A 92 -11.03 -3.22 -17.80
N GLY A 93 -11.31 -4.50 -17.53
CA GLY A 93 -12.47 -4.97 -16.78
C GLY A 93 -12.37 -4.81 -15.26
N GLY A 94 -11.43 -4.02 -14.74
CA GLY A 94 -11.19 -3.85 -13.30
C GLY A 94 -10.53 -5.06 -12.66
N VAL A 95 -10.45 -5.06 -11.32
CA VAL A 95 -9.77 -6.10 -10.54
C VAL A 95 -10.68 -6.77 -9.53
N ALA A 96 -10.32 -7.99 -9.14
CA ALA A 96 -10.95 -8.69 -8.04
C ALA A 96 -10.29 -8.37 -6.69
N VAL A 97 -11.10 -8.21 -5.66
CA VAL A 97 -10.72 -7.97 -4.27
C VAL A 97 -11.40 -8.99 -3.39
N VAL A 98 -10.69 -9.50 -2.39
CA VAL A 98 -11.26 -10.34 -1.33
C VAL A 98 -11.06 -9.70 0.04
N LEU A 99 -11.99 -9.95 0.96
CA LEU A 99 -11.74 -9.73 2.37
C LEU A 99 -10.89 -10.89 2.90
N THR A 100 -9.84 -10.58 3.63
CA THR A 100 -8.90 -11.58 4.17
C THR A 100 -9.19 -11.88 5.63
N ASP A 101 -8.59 -12.95 6.15
CA ASP A 101 -8.67 -13.31 7.57
C ASP A 101 -7.61 -12.58 8.41
N TRP A 102 -6.81 -11.70 7.78
CA TRP A 102 -5.76 -10.94 8.42
C TRP A 102 -6.24 -9.56 8.86
N GLN A 103 -5.80 -9.16 10.04
CA GLN A 103 -6.08 -7.86 10.62
C GLN A 103 -4.87 -6.93 10.53
N THR A 104 -5.13 -5.64 10.49
CA THR A 104 -4.08 -4.63 10.65
C THR A 104 -3.61 -4.56 12.11
N HIS A 105 -2.39 -4.10 12.33
CA HIS A 105 -1.90 -3.88 13.69
C HIS A 105 -2.59 -2.65 14.31
N PRO A 106 -3.22 -2.75 15.49
CA PRO A 106 -4.09 -1.69 16.02
C PRO A 106 -3.38 -0.35 16.25
N GLN A 107 -2.07 -0.38 16.53
CA GLN A 107 -1.28 0.84 16.76
C GLN A 107 -0.40 1.23 15.57
N LEU A 108 -0.20 0.34 14.60
CA LEU A 108 0.78 0.54 13.52
C LEU A 108 0.14 0.59 12.14
N ALA A 109 -1.17 0.38 12.02
CA ALA A 109 -1.89 0.43 10.74
C ALA A 109 -1.74 1.79 10.02
N ALA A 110 -1.65 2.89 10.78
CA ALA A 110 -1.41 4.23 10.25
C ALA A 110 0.03 4.47 9.77
N HIS A 111 0.93 3.50 9.95
CA HIS A 111 2.37 3.62 9.73
C HIS A 111 2.91 2.52 8.82
N LYS A 112 3.76 2.88 7.86
CA LYS A 112 4.35 1.90 6.93
C LYS A 112 5.66 1.37 7.50
N THR A 113 5.55 0.39 8.39
CA THR A 113 6.69 -0.15 9.18
C THR A 113 7.14 -1.53 8.67
N GLY A 114 8.31 -1.98 9.11
CA GLY A 114 8.82 -3.34 8.84
C GLY A 114 7.96 -4.46 9.44
N ASN A 115 7.06 -4.16 10.38
CA ASN A 115 6.04 -5.06 10.93
C ASN A 115 4.88 -5.29 9.95
N TYR A 116 5.21 -5.59 8.69
CA TYR A 116 4.30 -5.66 7.54
C TYR A 116 3.84 -7.09 7.23
N LEU A 117 4.09 -8.05 8.12
CA LEU A 117 3.77 -9.46 7.88
C LEU A 117 2.26 -9.70 7.67
N PRO A 118 1.33 -9.11 8.45
CA PRO A 118 -0.12 -9.29 8.19
C PRO A 118 -0.52 -8.86 6.78
N TYR A 119 0.00 -7.73 6.30
CA TYR A 119 -0.22 -7.26 4.93
C TYR A 119 0.36 -8.24 3.90
N ARG A 120 1.56 -8.79 4.14
CA ARG A 120 2.14 -9.79 3.22
C ARG A 120 1.30 -11.06 3.16
N LEU A 121 0.77 -11.53 4.28
CA LEU A 121 -0.08 -12.72 4.36
C LEU A 121 -1.46 -12.48 3.73
N ALA A 122 -2.03 -11.29 3.92
CA ALA A 122 -3.25 -10.87 3.23
C ALA A 122 -3.07 -10.89 1.70
N GLY A 123 -1.92 -10.42 1.19
CA GLY A 123 -1.61 -10.49 -0.24
C GLY A 123 -1.44 -11.92 -0.76
N ALA A 124 -0.86 -12.81 0.04
CA ALA A 124 -0.75 -14.23 -0.29
C ALA A 124 -2.12 -14.91 -0.32
N GLN A 125 -2.99 -14.62 0.65
CA GLN A 125 -4.37 -15.11 0.67
C GLN A 125 -5.17 -14.61 -0.54
N ALA A 126 -5.03 -13.32 -0.90
CA ALA A 126 -5.66 -12.78 -2.11
C ALA A 126 -5.17 -13.50 -3.38
N THR A 127 -3.86 -13.72 -3.49
CA THR A 127 -3.27 -14.45 -4.62
C THR A 127 -3.82 -15.87 -4.71
N ALA A 128 -3.92 -16.59 -3.59
CA ALA A 128 -4.50 -17.94 -3.53
C ALA A 128 -6.00 -17.97 -3.92
N ALA A 129 -6.70 -16.85 -3.73
CA ALA A 129 -8.09 -16.66 -4.15
C ALA A 129 -8.24 -16.05 -5.56
N GLU A 130 -7.16 -16.01 -6.34
CA GLU A 130 -7.10 -15.39 -7.68
C GLU A 130 -7.62 -13.94 -7.70
N ALA A 131 -7.40 -13.23 -6.59
CA ALA A 131 -7.75 -11.84 -6.42
C ALA A 131 -6.51 -10.97 -6.53
N PHE A 132 -6.70 -9.77 -7.08
CA PHE A 132 -5.63 -8.79 -7.20
C PHE A 132 -5.25 -8.22 -5.83
N GLU A 133 -6.21 -8.02 -4.94
CA GLU A 133 -5.97 -7.40 -3.65
C GLU A 133 -6.74 -8.08 -2.53
N GLY A 134 -6.13 -8.10 -1.35
CA GLY A 134 -6.73 -8.55 -0.10
C GLY A 134 -6.95 -7.37 0.83
N TRP A 135 -8.19 -7.12 1.24
CA TRP A 135 -8.52 -6.14 2.26
C TRP A 135 -8.41 -6.74 3.66
N LEU A 136 -7.84 -5.96 4.57
CA LEU A 136 -7.64 -6.28 5.97
C LEU A 136 -8.67 -5.54 6.82
N THR A 137 -8.96 -6.11 7.98
CA THR A 137 -9.89 -5.54 8.96
C THR A 137 -9.18 -5.11 10.25
N ASP A 138 -9.90 -4.40 11.11
CA ASP A 138 -9.56 -4.30 12.52
C ASP A 138 -10.24 -5.42 13.33
N ALA A 139 -9.96 -5.47 14.63
CA ALA A 139 -10.58 -6.42 15.55
C ALA A 139 -12.09 -6.21 15.75
N ALA A 140 -12.64 -5.06 15.36
CA ALA A 140 -14.05 -4.72 15.45
C ALA A 140 -14.81 -5.04 14.15
N GLY A 141 -14.14 -5.62 13.14
CA GLY A 141 -14.77 -6.00 11.88
C GLY A 141 -14.98 -4.83 10.91
N HIS A 142 -14.23 -3.73 11.03
CA HIS A 142 -14.21 -2.69 10.01
C HIS A 142 -13.16 -3.00 8.95
N VAL A 143 -13.44 -2.67 7.69
CA VAL A 143 -12.41 -2.64 6.64
C VAL A 143 -11.46 -1.48 6.91
N VAL A 144 -10.15 -1.73 6.80
CA VAL A 144 -9.12 -0.75 7.19
C VAL A 144 -8.19 -0.40 6.03
N ASP A 145 -7.58 -1.40 5.40
CA ASP A 145 -6.55 -1.20 4.39
C ASP A 145 -6.50 -2.39 3.42
N GLY A 146 -5.70 -2.31 2.36
CA GLY A 146 -5.36 -3.45 1.50
C GLY A 146 -3.91 -3.91 1.68
N SER A 147 -3.61 -5.11 1.21
CA SER A 147 -2.27 -5.72 1.37
C SER A 147 -1.15 -4.85 0.76
N ARG A 148 -1.46 -4.13 -0.32
CA ARG A 148 -0.51 -3.28 -1.07
C ARG A 148 -1.09 -1.93 -1.48
N THR A 149 -2.41 -1.82 -1.53
CA THR A 149 -3.17 -0.65 -1.96
C THR A 149 -4.20 -0.27 -0.89
N SER A 150 -4.81 0.89 -1.04
CA SER A 150 -5.77 1.44 -0.08
C SER A 150 -7.18 1.53 -0.69
N PRO A 151 -8.24 1.17 0.06
CA PRO A 151 -9.61 1.15 -0.45
C PRO A 151 -10.23 2.56 -0.53
N VAL A 152 -11.13 2.73 -1.50
CA VAL A 152 -12.15 3.78 -1.56
C VAL A 152 -13.46 3.11 -1.99
N LEU A 153 -14.53 3.34 -1.25
CA LEU A 153 -15.84 2.72 -1.46
C LEU A 153 -16.84 3.77 -1.94
N ASP A 154 -17.80 3.37 -2.75
CA ASP A 154 -18.93 4.20 -3.18
C ASP A 154 -20.22 3.62 -2.60
N PHE A 155 -21.00 4.48 -1.93
CA PHE A 155 -22.33 4.18 -1.42
C PHE A 155 -23.36 5.06 -2.13
N GLY A 156 -23.77 4.64 -3.32
CA GLY A 156 -24.77 5.34 -4.12
C GLY A 156 -24.31 6.73 -4.60
N GLY A 157 -23.05 6.87 -5.01
CA GLY A 157 -22.48 8.15 -5.44
C GLY A 157 -21.72 8.93 -4.36
N ARG A 158 -21.70 8.44 -3.12
CA ARG A 158 -20.92 9.02 -2.02
C ARG A 158 -19.65 8.22 -1.81
N LEU A 159 -18.49 8.87 -1.99
CA LEU A 159 -17.20 8.25 -1.73
C LEU A 159 -16.94 8.19 -0.22
N VAL A 160 -16.56 7.01 0.25
CA VAL A 160 -16.20 6.74 1.64
C VAL A 160 -14.81 6.12 1.68
N VAL A 161 -13.94 6.68 2.50
CA VAL A 161 -12.62 6.13 2.83
C VAL A 161 -12.72 5.44 4.19
N PRO A 162 -12.46 4.13 4.27
CA PRO A 162 -12.38 3.45 5.54
C PRO A 162 -11.23 4.02 6.41
N THR A 163 -11.53 4.34 7.66
CA THR A 163 -10.56 4.91 8.62
C THR A 163 -9.67 3.85 9.27
N GLY A 164 -8.57 4.28 9.89
CA GLY A 164 -7.69 3.44 10.72
C GLY A 164 -6.51 2.82 9.96
N GLY A 165 -6.49 2.91 8.63
CA GLY A 165 -5.41 2.37 7.78
C GLY A 165 -4.33 3.39 7.47
N LEU A 166 -3.39 2.98 6.62
CA LEU A 166 -2.29 3.85 6.19
C LEU A 166 -2.84 5.05 5.38
N PRO A 167 -2.40 6.29 5.64
CA PRO A 167 -2.72 7.43 4.78
C PRO A 167 -2.04 7.26 3.40
N GLY A 168 -2.79 6.77 2.42
CA GLY A 168 -2.30 6.47 1.08
C GLY A 168 -2.02 7.73 0.25
N THR A 169 -0.78 7.95 -0.18
CA THR A 169 -0.38 9.11 -1.02
C THR A 169 -1.16 9.19 -2.34
N THR A 170 -1.29 8.07 -3.05
CA THR A 170 -2.09 7.98 -4.28
C THR A 170 -3.57 8.26 -4.04
N ARG A 171 -4.12 7.75 -2.91
CA ARG A 171 -5.52 7.97 -2.53
C ARG A 171 -5.76 9.45 -2.22
N ALA A 172 -4.87 10.07 -1.45
CA ALA A 172 -4.93 11.48 -1.10
C ALA A 172 -4.89 12.38 -2.35
N LEU A 173 -3.96 12.12 -3.28
CA LEU A 173 -3.89 12.86 -4.55
C LEU A 173 -5.20 12.75 -5.34
N TRP A 174 -5.77 11.54 -5.43
CA TRP A 174 -7.01 11.34 -6.18
C TRP A 174 -8.19 12.06 -5.52
N LEU A 175 -8.33 11.92 -4.20
CA LEU A 175 -9.47 12.46 -3.45
C LEU A 175 -9.41 13.97 -3.24
N ALA A 176 -8.27 14.62 -3.44
CA ALA A 176 -8.15 16.08 -3.37
C ALA A 176 -9.15 16.81 -4.31
N GLY A 177 -9.56 16.16 -5.40
CA GLY A 177 -10.58 16.68 -6.33
C GLY A 177 -11.98 16.10 -6.17
N HIS A 178 -12.24 15.27 -5.14
CA HIS A 178 -13.49 14.52 -5.01
C HIS A 178 -14.07 14.64 -3.59
N PRO A 179 -15.33 15.09 -3.43
CA PRO A 179 -16.02 15.03 -2.15
C PRO A 179 -16.07 13.60 -1.62
N HIS A 180 -15.66 13.42 -0.37
CA HIS A 180 -15.64 12.13 0.30
C HIS A 180 -15.80 12.28 1.81
N GLU A 181 -16.16 11.18 2.45
CA GLU A 181 -16.25 11.03 3.89
C GLU A 181 -15.19 10.02 4.37
N GLU A 182 -14.50 10.32 5.46
CA GLU A 182 -13.68 9.33 6.16
C GLU A 182 -14.47 8.81 7.37
N ARG A 183 -14.79 7.51 7.38
CA ARG A 183 -15.48 6.87 8.52
C ARG A 183 -15.13 5.38 8.63
N PRO A 184 -15.36 4.76 9.80
CA PRO A 184 -15.36 3.30 9.89
C PRO A 184 -16.40 2.69 8.94
N VAL A 185 -16.06 1.57 8.31
CA VAL A 185 -16.97 0.80 7.44
C VAL A 185 -16.97 -0.64 7.92
N HIS A 186 -18.05 -1.07 8.57
CA HIS A 186 -18.16 -2.43 9.06
C HIS A 186 -18.35 -3.39 7.88
N VAL A 187 -17.80 -4.61 7.96
CA VAL A 187 -17.89 -5.61 6.88
C VAL A 187 -19.32 -5.94 6.47
N SER A 188 -20.30 -5.77 7.38
CA SER A 188 -21.72 -5.93 7.08
C SER A 188 -22.30 -4.86 6.14
N GLU A 189 -21.59 -3.75 5.94
CA GLU A 189 -21.98 -2.70 4.98
C GLU A 189 -21.49 -3.00 3.57
N LEU A 190 -20.53 -3.93 3.39
CA LEU A 190 -19.99 -4.27 2.08
C LEU A 190 -21.04 -4.69 1.04
N PRO A 191 -22.17 -5.35 1.39
CA PRO A 191 -23.27 -5.60 0.44
C PRO A 191 -23.93 -4.33 -0.14
N GLN A 192 -23.80 -3.18 0.53
CA GLN A 192 -24.38 -1.90 0.11
C GLN A 192 -23.44 -1.10 -0.80
N VAL A 193 -22.17 -1.50 -0.90
CA VAL A 193 -21.19 -0.87 -1.78
C VAL A 193 -21.66 -1.00 -3.22
N THR A 194 -21.77 0.14 -3.91
CA THR A 194 -22.20 0.24 -5.31
C THR A 194 -21.02 0.18 -6.28
N ARG A 195 -19.87 0.74 -5.90
CA ARG A 195 -18.59 0.66 -6.63
C ARG A 195 -17.43 0.73 -5.64
N ALA A 196 -16.24 0.33 -6.06
CA ALA A 196 -15.04 0.54 -5.25
C ALA A 196 -13.80 0.73 -6.14
N TRP A 197 -12.76 1.31 -5.55
CA TRP A 197 -11.44 1.45 -6.14
C TRP A 197 -10.37 1.06 -5.15
N ILE A 198 -9.24 0.62 -5.68
CA ILE A 198 -7.99 0.51 -4.95
C ILE A 198 -7.02 1.59 -5.42
N CYS A 199 -6.27 2.15 -4.48
CA CYS A 199 -5.30 3.22 -4.73
C CYS A 199 -3.92 2.81 -4.23
N GLY A 200 -2.92 2.74 -5.11
CA GLY A 200 -1.55 2.39 -4.70
C GLY A 200 -0.48 2.97 -5.62
N ALA A 201 0.66 3.35 -5.04
CA ALA A 201 1.73 4.06 -5.75
C ALA A 201 2.22 3.35 -7.01
N GLY A 202 2.25 2.01 -7.02
CA GLY A 202 2.65 1.23 -8.18
C GLY A 202 1.61 1.19 -9.30
N VAL A 203 0.32 1.20 -8.97
CA VAL A 203 -0.76 0.84 -9.92
C VAL A 203 -1.72 1.99 -10.23
N GLY A 204 -1.61 3.09 -9.50
CA GLY A 204 -2.54 4.22 -9.59
C GLY A 204 -3.87 3.91 -8.90
N VAL A 205 -4.95 4.41 -9.51
CA VAL A 205 -6.33 4.16 -9.08
C VAL A 205 -6.97 3.13 -10.02
N VAL A 206 -7.42 2.01 -9.46
CA VAL A 206 -7.94 0.87 -10.24
C VAL A 206 -9.33 0.50 -9.74
N PRO A 207 -10.35 0.40 -10.63
CA PRO A 207 -11.69 0.01 -10.24
C PRO A 207 -11.75 -1.46 -9.82
N VAL A 208 -12.51 -1.72 -8.76
CA VAL A 208 -12.86 -3.06 -8.31
C VAL A 208 -14.07 -3.54 -9.09
N ALA A 209 -13.89 -4.63 -9.83
CA ALA A 209 -14.95 -5.29 -10.59
C ALA A 209 -15.64 -6.37 -9.77
N ARG A 210 -14.90 -7.02 -8.86
CA ARG A 210 -15.42 -8.08 -8.01
C ARG A 210 -14.97 -7.88 -6.57
N LEU A 211 -15.92 -7.84 -5.64
CA LEU A 211 -15.67 -7.81 -4.20
C LEU A 211 -16.21 -9.10 -3.57
N GLY A 212 -15.31 -10.03 -3.25
CA GLY A 212 -15.66 -11.38 -2.85
C GLY A 212 -16.44 -12.09 -3.97
N LYS A 213 -17.72 -12.36 -3.72
CA LYS A 213 -18.66 -12.98 -4.68
C LYS A 213 -19.53 -11.98 -5.44
N ARG A 214 -19.43 -10.68 -5.13
CA ARG A 214 -20.26 -9.63 -5.75
C ARG A 214 -19.54 -9.01 -6.93
N GLU A 215 -20.23 -8.91 -8.06
CA GLU A 215 -19.82 -8.08 -9.18
C GLU A 215 -20.21 -6.61 -8.93
N LEU A 216 -19.34 -5.70 -9.32
CA LEU A 216 -19.48 -4.25 -9.20
C LEU A 216 -19.27 -3.60 -10.57
N PRO A 217 -20.03 -2.53 -10.90
CA PRO A 217 -19.80 -1.75 -12.10
C PRO A 217 -18.37 -1.16 -12.15
N VAL A 218 -17.68 -1.41 -13.25
CA VAL A 218 -16.31 -0.93 -13.48
C VAL A 218 -16.36 0.51 -14.00
N ARG A 219 -15.67 1.43 -13.30
CA ARG A 219 -15.50 2.81 -13.76
C ARG A 219 -14.08 3.30 -13.52
N TRP A 220 -13.29 3.37 -14.58
CA TRP A 220 -11.97 3.99 -14.51
C TRP A 220 -12.09 5.50 -14.30
N PRO A 221 -11.37 6.09 -13.34
CA PRO A 221 -11.35 7.54 -13.19
C PRO A 221 -10.61 8.18 -14.39
N ALA A 222 -11.10 9.33 -14.83
CA ALA A 222 -10.39 10.17 -15.79
C ALA A 222 -9.28 10.90 -15.04
N VAL A 223 -8.02 10.52 -15.29
CA VAL A 223 -6.85 11.03 -14.57
C VAL A 223 -5.78 11.49 -15.55
N THR A 224 -5.14 12.62 -15.24
CA THR A 224 -4.04 13.19 -16.04
C THR A 224 -2.68 12.98 -15.38
N HIS A 225 -2.65 12.92 -14.04
CA HIS A 225 -1.41 12.74 -13.30
C HIS A 225 -0.91 11.29 -13.42
N PRO A 226 0.38 11.06 -13.77
CA PRO A 226 0.91 9.71 -13.97
C PRO A 226 0.78 8.84 -12.73
N ALA A 227 0.94 9.41 -11.52
CA ALA A 227 0.79 8.68 -10.26
C ALA A 227 -0.60 8.06 -10.04
N LEU A 228 -1.64 8.56 -10.73
CA LEU A 228 -3.00 8.04 -10.65
C LEU A 228 -3.33 7.03 -11.76
N ALA A 229 -2.55 7.01 -12.84
CA ALA A 229 -2.77 6.13 -13.97
C ALA A 229 -2.16 4.74 -13.74
N TRP A 230 -2.72 3.74 -14.42
CA TRP A 230 -2.05 2.45 -14.60
C TRP A 230 -0.70 2.68 -15.29
N PRO A 231 0.40 2.09 -14.81
CA PRO A 231 1.71 2.30 -15.41
C PRO A 231 1.71 1.82 -16.87
N LYS A 232 2.45 2.55 -17.70
CA LYS A 232 2.71 2.17 -19.09
C LYS A 232 3.82 1.13 -19.15
#